data_AF-A0A5M7QCZ5-F1
#
_entry.id   AF-A0A5M7QCZ5-F1
#
_cell.length_a   1.000
_cell.length_b   1.000
_cell.length_c   1.000
_cell.angle_alpha   90.00
_cell.angle_beta   90.00
_cell.angle_gamma   90.00
#
_symmetry.space_group_name_H-M   'P 1'
#
loop_
_entity.id
_entity.type
_entity.pdbx_description
1 polymer ?
#
loop_
_entity_poly.entity_id
_entity_poly.type
_entity_poly.pdbx_seq_one_letter_code
_entity_poly.pdbx_strand_id
1 'polypeptide(L)'
;MQFSTITGVAEGAINLHAAEPGWIRDVVISQLQMQQAVASLPQGHYDIRPPCNPDAPTGMGLDNAYRVDPASGEAFGVESYPGGLPGLFARGVENLHLHNLNIVRPDPLPAGWHPAMVVRLPE
;
A
#
# COMPACT_ATOMS: atom_id res chain seq x y z
N MET A 1 3.47 -3.09 17.50
CA MET A 1 4.49 -3.67 16.61
C MET A 1 5.53 -2.60 16.27
N GLN A 2 6.81 -2.93 16.13
CA GLN A 2 7.83 -1.94 15.80
C GLN A 2 8.72 -2.38 14.64
N PHE A 3 8.97 -1.45 13.71
CA PHE A 3 9.96 -1.55 12.66
C PHE A 3 10.96 -0.41 12.80
N SER A 4 12.26 -0.72 12.78
CA SER A 4 13.30 0.29 12.97
C SER A 4 14.49 0.06 12.06
N THR A 5 15.16 1.16 11.68
CA THR A 5 16.42 1.14 10.92
C THR A 5 16.24 0.44 9.58
N ILE A 6 15.18 0.80 8.88
CA ILE A 6 14.88 0.27 7.55
C ILE A 6 15.61 1.15 6.53
N THR A 7 16.38 0.52 5.65
CA THR A 7 17.00 1.19 4.50
C THR A 7 16.75 0.43 3.22
N GLY A 8 16.62 1.11 2.09
CA GLY A 8 16.49 0.44 0.81
C GLY A 8 15.98 1.29 -0.35
N VAL A 9 15.69 0.60 -1.45
CA VAL A 9 15.07 1.15 -2.65
C VAL A 9 13.81 0.35 -2.93
N ALA A 10 12.72 1.04 -3.27
CA ALA A 10 11.46 0.40 -3.64
C ALA A 10 10.82 1.14 -4.81
N GLU A 11 10.07 0.43 -5.63
CA GLU A 11 9.26 1.04 -6.70
C GLU A 11 7.83 1.37 -6.22
N GLY A 12 7.39 0.72 -5.14
CA GLY A 12 6.08 0.91 -4.51
C GLY A 12 6.11 1.72 -3.21
N ALA A 13 4.96 1.83 -2.56
CA ALA A 13 4.82 2.44 -1.25
C ALA A 13 5.01 1.39 -0.14
N ILE A 14 5.36 1.85 1.07
CA ILE A 14 5.12 1.05 2.27
C ILE A 14 3.62 1.06 2.52
N ASN A 15 3.01 -0.12 2.51
CA ASN A 15 1.56 -0.28 2.58
C ASN A 15 1.14 -0.94 3.90
N LEU A 16 0.32 -0.25 4.70
CA LEU A 16 -0.35 -0.81 5.87
C LEU A 16 -1.86 -0.73 5.63
N HIS A 17 -2.51 -1.87 5.48
CA HIS A 17 -3.94 -1.93 5.20
C HIS A 17 -4.61 -2.88 6.19
N ALA A 18 -5.48 -2.35 7.05
CA ALA A 18 -6.32 -3.15 7.91
C ALA A 18 -7.62 -3.49 7.17
N ALA A 19 -8.05 -4.75 7.19
CA ALA A 19 -9.33 -5.14 6.60
C ALA A 19 -10.52 -4.48 7.32
N GLU A 20 -10.40 -4.29 8.63
CA GLU A 20 -11.32 -3.53 9.46
C GLU A 20 -10.52 -2.50 10.28
N PRO A 21 -11.06 -1.29 10.52
CA PRO A 21 -10.39 -0.29 11.33
C PRO A 21 -9.93 -0.84 12.68
N GLY A 22 -8.68 -0.52 13.04
CA GLY A 22 -8.04 -0.93 14.28
C GLY A 22 -7.46 -2.34 14.27
N TRP A 23 -7.78 -3.21 13.32
CA TRP A 23 -7.16 -4.56 13.29
C TRP A 23 -5.63 -4.51 13.23
N ILE A 24 -5.09 -3.46 12.60
CA ILE A 24 -3.70 -3.06 12.76
C ILE A 24 -3.68 -1.85 13.70
N ARG A 25 -2.99 -1.99 14.84
CA ARG A 25 -2.86 -0.92 15.84
C ARG A 25 -1.49 -0.89 16.51
N ASP A 26 -1.17 0.24 17.11
CA ASP A 26 0.03 0.47 17.92
C ASP A 26 1.32 0.11 17.16
N VAL A 27 1.43 0.66 15.94
CA VAL A 27 2.58 0.45 15.05
C VAL A 27 3.54 1.63 15.16
N VAL A 28 4.83 1.33 15.35
CA VAL A 28 5.90 2.32 15.32
C VAL A 28 6.83 2.02 14.14
N ILE A 29 7.04 3.00 13.26
CA ILE A 29 8.08 2.96 12.22
C ILE A 29 9.10 4.05 12.55
N SER A 30 10.36 3.66 12.76
CA SER A 30 11.42 4.60 13.12
C SER A 30 12.68 4.44 12.27
N GLN A 31 13.39 5.56 12.01
CA GLN A 31 14.67 5.57 11.28
C GLN A 31 14.57 4.89 9.90
N LEU A 32 13.60 5.31 9.09
CA LEU A 32 13.41 4.80 7.75
C LEU A 32 14.11 5.71 6.74
N GLN A 33 15.01 5.14 5.94
CA GLN A 33 15.67 5.81 4.81
C GLN A 33 15.42 5.03 3.53
N MET A 34 14.56 5.52 2.66
CA MET A 34 14.18 4.82 1.43
C MET A 34 14.30 5.74 0.23
N GLN A 35 14.68 5.18 -0.92
CA GLN A 35 14.49 5.83 -2.22
C GLN A 35 13.34 5.16 -2.96
N GLN A 36 12.37 5.94 -3.41
CA GLN A 36 11.37 5.48 -4.36
C GLN A 36 11.87 5.66 -5.79
N ALA A 37 11.86 4.58 -6.57
CA ALA A 37 12.25 4.55 -7.96
C ALA A 37 11.02 4.43 -8.88
N VAL A 38 11.15 4.86 -10.13
CA VAL A 38 10.12 4.66 -11.15
C VAL A 38 10.28 3.25 -11.72
N ALA A 39 9.21 2.45 -11.68
CA ALA A 39 9.21 1.11 -12.26
C ALA A 39 9.16 1.12 -13.80
N SER A 40 9.62 0.02 -14.39
CA SER A 40 9.40 -0.29 -15.82
C SER A 40 8.02 -0.90 -16.10
N LEU A 41 7.34 -1.37 -15.06
CA LEU A 41 5.97 -1.90 -15.08
C LEU A 41 4.99 -0.89 -14.45
N PRO A 42 3.67 -1.06 -14.64
CA PRO A 42 2.68 -0.23 -13.96
C PRO A 42 2.87 -0.21 -12.44
N GLN A 43 2.75 0.98 -11.85
CA GLN A 43 2.89 1.25 -10.41
C GLN A 43 1.69 2.07 -9.92
N GLY A 44 1.49 2.13 -8.60
CA GLY A 44 0.39 2.91 -8.00
C GLY A 44 -0.82 2.09 -7.57
N HIS A 45 -0.67 0.77 -7.52
CA HIS A 45 -1.67 -0.14 -6.97
C HIS A 45 -1.13 -0.86 -5.73
N TYR A 46 -2.03 -1.26 -4.84
CA TYR A 46 -1.76 -2.21 -3.76
C TYR A 46 -2.65 -3.43 -3.91
N ASP A 47 -2.13 -4.58 -3.50
CA ASP A 47 -2.81 -5.88 -3.59
C ASP A 47 -3.24 -6.33 -2.20
N ILE A 48 -4.56 -6.36 -1.97
CA ILE A 48 -5.22 -6.88 -0.77
C ILE A 48 -6.19 -8.01 -1.13
N ARG A 49 -5.93 -8.72 -2.24
CA ARG A 49 -6.76 -9.84 -2.67
C ARG A 49 -7.05 -10.78 -1.50
N PRO A 50 -8.33 -11.10 -1.22
CA PRO A 50 -8.65 -12.02 -0.16
C PRO A 50 -8.05 -13.40 -0.48
N PRO A 51 -7.66 -14.18 0.54
CA PRO A 51 -7.02 -15.47 0.34
C PRO A 51 -7.97 -16.51 -0.29
N CYS A 52 -9.28 -16.40 -0.01
CA CYS A 52 -10.32 -17.22 -0.61
C CYS A 52 -11.28 -16.34 -1.42
N ASN A 53 -11.78 -16.86 -2.54
CA ASN A 53 -12.87 -16.23 -3.25
C ASN A 53 -14.15 -16.41 -2.42
N PRO A 54 -14.85 -15.35 -1.99
CA PRO A 54 -16.10 -15.49 -1.24
C PRO A 54 -17.20 -16.23 -2.02
N ASP A 55 -17.16 -16.18 -3.36
CA ASP A 55 -18.09 -16.91 -4.24
C ASP A 55 -17.61 -18.35 -4.56
N ALA A 56 -16.36 -18.68 -4.22
CA ALA A 56 -15.79 -20.02 -4.35
C ALA A 56 -14.87 -20.32 -3.14
N PRO A 57 -15.42 -20.46 -1.93
CA PRO A 57 -14.65 -20.48 -0.67
C PRO A 57 -13.73 -21.71 -0.50
N THR A 58 -13.94 -22.76 -1.30
CA THR A 58 -13.10 -23.97 -1.35
C THR A 58 -12.13 -23.98 -2.53
N GLY A 59 -12.08 -22.90 -3.33
CA GLY A 59 -11.17 -22.77 -4.47
C GLY A 59 -9.71 -22.65 -4.05
N MET A 60 -8.78 -22.94 -4.97
CA MET A 60 -7.32 -22.93 -4.73
C MET A 60 -6.72 -21.50 -4.59
N GLY A 61 -7.55 -20.48 -4.33
CA GLY A 61 -7.15 -19.06 -4.32
C GLY A 61 -6.89 -18.45 -5.71
N LEU A 62 -6.79 -19.27 -6.75
CA LEU A 62 -6.57 -18.85 -8.14
C LEU A 62 -7.71 -18.01 -8.71
N ASP A 63 -8.94 -18.21 -8.22
CA ASP A 63 -10.12 -17.53 -8.75
C ASP A 63 -10.08 -16.01 -8.50
N ASN A 64 -9.45 -15.56 -7.41
CA ASN A 64 -9.24 -14.14 -7.13
C ASN A 64 -8.15 -13.52 -8.02
N ALA A 65 -7.26 -14.33 -8.61
CA ALA A 65 -6.24 -13.83 -9.53
C ALA A 65 -6.78 -13.51 -10.92
N TYR A 66 -7.91 -14.11 -11.31
CA TYR A 66 -8.51 -13.93 -12.64
C TYR A 66 -9.85 -13.20 -12.61
N ARG A 67 -10.46 -13.00 -11.44
CA ARG A 67 -11.68 -12.21 -11.33
C ARG A 67 -11.33 -10.73 -11.45
N VAL A 68 -11.74 -10.14 -12.56
CA VAL A 68 -11.67 -8.69 -12.78
C VAL A 68 -12.85 -8.03 -12.07
N ASP A 69 -12.58 -6.98 -11.29
CA ASP A 69 -13.59 -6.10 -10.76
C ASP A 69 -14.13 -5.21 -11.90
N PRO A 70 -15.43 -5.31 -12.25
CA PRO A 70 -16.00 -4.50 -13.33
C PRO A 70 -15.95 -3.00 -13.10
N ALA A 71 -15.85 -2.54 -11.84
CA ALA A 71 -15.83 -1.12 -11.51
C ALA A 71 -14.45 -0.49 -11.76
N SER A 72 -13.38 -1.19 -11.38
CA SER A 72 -12.00 -0.71 -11.54
C SER A 72 -11.32 -1.21 -12.81
N GLY A 73 -11.77 -2.34 -13.38
CA GLY A 73 -11.10 -3.02 -14.48
C GLY A 73 -9.83 -3.78 -14.06
N GLU A 74 -9.49 -3.75 -12.78
CA GLU A 74 -8.34 -4.44 -12.18
C GLU A 74 -8.74 -5.82 -11.65
N ALA A 75 -7.75 -6.65 -11.29
CA ALA A 75 -8.04 -7.86 -10.53
C ALA A 75 -8.73 -7.47 -9.20
N PHE A 76 -9.79 -8.18 -8.83
CA PHE A 76 -10.56 -7.90 -7.62
C PHE A 76 -9.65 -7.83 -6.39
N GLY A 77 -9.65 -6.74 -5.63
CA GLY A 77 -8.76 -6.55 -4.46
C GLY A 77 -7.37 -6.00 -4.81
N VAL A 78 -7.08 -5.75 -6.09
CA VAL A 78 -6.03 -4.81 -6.51
C VAL A 78 -6.66 -3.44 -6.61
N GLU A 79 -6.14 -2.47 -5.87
CA GLU A 79 -6.73 -1.15 -5.74
C GLU A 79 -5.69 -0.06 -6.03
N SER A 80 -6.12 1.03 -6.67
CA SER A 80 -5.28 2.21 -6.82
C SER A 80 -5.18 2.97 -5.50
N TYR A 81 -4.02 3.54 -5.19
CA TYR A 81 -3.90 4.46 -4.07
C TYR A 81 -4.77 5.72 -4.30
N PRO A 82 -5.63 6.12 -3.34
CA PRO A 82 -6.40 7.35 -3.45
C PRO A 82 -5.49 8.56 -3.65
N GLY A 83 -5.65 9.28 -4.76
CA GLY A 83 -4.80 10.43 -5.10
C GLY A 83 -3.42 10.10 -5.69
N GLY A 84 -3.13 8.82 -5.95
CA GLY A 84 -1.89 8.36 -6.58
C GLY A 84 -0.91 7.69 -5.63
N LEU A 85 0.24 7.22 -6.14
CA LEU A 85 1.25 6.47 -5.38
C LEU A 85 1.94 7.34 -4.29
N PRO A 86 1.79 7.03 -2.99
CA PRO A 86 2.52 7.73 -1.93
C PRO A 86 3.86 7.03 -1.60
N GLY A 87 4.61 7.57 -0.64
CA GLY A 87 5.75 6.88 -0.03
C GLY A 87 5.33 5.87 1.03
N LEU A 88 4.34 6.25 1.85
CA LEU A 88 3.71 5.40 2.84
C LEU A 88 2.19 5.60 2.80
N PHE A 89 1.45 4.49 2.70
CA PHE A 89 0.00 4.47 2.80
C PHE A 89 -0.42 3.66 4.03
N ALA A 90 -1.33 4.23 4.82
CA ALA A 90 -1.95 3.54 5.95
C ALA A 90 -3.47 3.70 5.91
N ARG A 91 -4.20 2.59 5.88
CA ARG A 91 -5.68 2.57 5.91
C ARG A 91 -6.18 1.70 7.05
N GLY A 92 -7.08 2.25 7.87
CA GLY A 92 -7.64 1.57 9.04
C GLY A 92 -6.63 1.29 10.16
N VAL A 93 -5.47 1.95 10.16
CA VAL A 93 -4.42 1.73 11.16
C VAL A 93 -4.58 2.69 12.33
N GLU A 94 -4.77 2.15 13.53
CA GLU A 94 -4.86 2.94 14.76
C GLU A 94 -3.48 3.15 15.40
N ASN A 95 -3.26 4.32 16.01
CA ASN A 95 -2.03 4.65 16.74
C ASN A 95 -0.74 4.37 15.94
N LEU A 96 -0.70 4.78 14.67
CA LEU A 96 0.51 4.73 13.84
C LEU A 96 1.47 5.90 14.18
N HIS A 97 2.61 5.57 14.75
CA HIS A 97 3.68 6.52 15.08
C HIS A 97 4.83 6.42 14.06
N LEU A 98 5.19 7.55 13.47
CA LEU A 98 6.29 7.65 12.50
C LEU A 98 7.36 8.57 13.07
N HIS A 99 8.59 8.09 13.16
CA HIS A 99 9.73 8.84 13.69
C HIS A 99 10.89 8.80 12.70
N ASN A 100 11.41 9.97 12.32
CA ASN A 100 12.54 10.09 11.40
C ASN A 100 12.32 9.30 10.11
N LEU A 101 11.29 9.72 9.37
CA LEU A 101 10.95 9.19 8.06
C LEU A 101 11.66 10.02 6.98
N ASN A 102 12.52 9.37 6.19
CA ASN A 102 13.10 9.93 4.99
C ASN A 102 12.81 9.03 3.79
N ILE A 103 11.87 9.44 2.93
CA ILE A 103 11.61 8.79 1.65
C ILE A 103 11.97 9.78 0.55
N VAL A 104 13.08 9.53 -0.14
CA VAL A 104 13.50 10.30 -1.31
C VAL A 104 12.68 9.84 -2.50
N ARG A 105 12.00 10.77 -3.16
CA ARG A 105 11.13 10.50 -4.32
C ARG A 105 11.68 11.20 -5.56
N PRO A 106 11.34 10.76 -6.78
CA PRO A 106 11.78 11.44 -7.99
C PRO A 106 11.30 12.89 -8.01
N ASP A 107 12.14 13.78 -8.54
CA ASP A 107 11.84 15.19 -8.75
C ASP A 107 12.13 15.56 -10.22
N PRO A 108 11.12 15.94 -11.03
CA PRO A 108 9.72 16.14 -10.65
C PRO A 108 9.00 14.83 -10.29
N LEU A 109 7.95 14.94 -9.47
CA LEU A 109 7.08 13.80 -9.18
C LEU A 109 6.44 13.27 -10.47
N PRO A 110 6.49 11.96 -10.74
CA PRO A 110 5.85 11.39 -11.93
C PRO A 110 4.33 11.55 -11.88
N ALA A 111 3.69 11.55 -13.05
CA ALA A 111 2.24 11.58 -13.14
C ALA A 111 1.63 10.36 -12.41
N GLY A 112 0.51 10.57 -11.71
CA GLY A 112 -0.15 9.53 -10.91
C GLY A 112 0.51 9.25 -9.55
N TRP A 113 1.54 10.01 -9.14
CA TRP A 113 2.11 9.94 -7.80
C TRP A 113 1.43 10.96 -6.88
N HIS A 114 1.16 10.55 -5.63
CA HIS A 114 0.53 11.45 -4.68
C HIS A 114 1.50 12.57 -4.29
N PRO A 115 1.06 13.84 -4.20
CA PRO A 115 1.92 14.93 -3.73
C PRO A 115 2.37 14.77 -2.28
N ALA A 116 1.61 14.04 -1.45
CA ALA A 116 1.94 13.78 -0.06
C ALA A 116 2.78 12.51 0.03
N MET A 117 3.85 12.57 0.82
CA MET A 117 4.70 11.40 1.07
C MET A 117 3.98 10.35 1.92
N VAL A 118 3.14 10.79 2.86
CA VAL A 118 2.40 9.92 3.77
C VAL A 118 0.91 10.19 3.62
N VAL A 119 0.15 9.14 3.37
CA VAL A 119 -1.32 9.18 3.28
C VAL A 119 -1.90 8.27 4.36
N ARG A 120 -2.87 8.76 5.12
CA ARG A 120 -3.56 8.02 6.17
C ARG A 120 -5.06 8.14 5.99
N LEU A 121 -5.77 7.02 5.97
CA LEU A 121 -7.21 6.96 5.86
C LEU A 121 -7.80 6.17 7.04
N PRO A 122 -8.97 6.61 7.58
CA PRO A 122 -9.65 5.89 8.65
C PRO A 122 -10.24 4.56 8.17
N GLU A 123 -10.65 4.48 6.89
CA GLU A 123 -11.22 3.30 6.23
C GLU A 123 -10.95 3.29 4.72
#